data_AF-A0A1S3LHV3-F1
#
_entry.id   AF-A0A1S3LHV3-F1
#
_cell.length_a   1.000
_cell.length_b   1.000
_cell.length_c   1.000
_cell.angle_alpha   90.00
_cell.angle_beta   90.00
_cell.angle_gamma   90.00
#
_symmetry.space_group_name_H-M   'P 1'
#
loop_
_entity.id
_entity.type
_entity.pdbx_description
1 polymer ?
#
loop_
_entity_poly.entity_id
_entity_poly.type
_entity_poly.pdbx_seq_one_letter_code
_entity_poly.pdbx_strand_id
1 'polypeptide(L)'
;MGGLTAIFVLVPNKEKLNVVKIYAHKGDAVTLYVLHKNPVFFELEKRVYPTVYKLWRYPHVLPAFTTWPPVLQKLAGGADLMLPGVVVPPSGLPEVKKGDFCAVKVVSNRAPVAVGIWTATMSNAEMQGLGMKGRGVSIFHTYMDSLWTLDKMQHCHQLVFPGQPPIVKKGHIEPIDISVASRSSNKQIQP
;
A
#
# COMPACT_ATOMS: atom_id res chain seq x y z
N MET A 1 7.24 -14.54 -14.55
CA MET A 1 7.27 -13.39 -15.47
C MET A 1 6.19 -12.36 -15.11
N GLY A 2 6.11 -11.88 -13.86
CA GLY A 2 4.87 -11.22 -13.36
C GLY A 2 4.94 -9.73 -12.97
N GLY A 3 6.11 -9.15 -12.71
CA GLY A 3 6.18 -7.80 -12.10
C GLY A 3 6.32 -6.63 -13.07
N LEU A 4 7.15 -6.78 -14.12
CA LEU A 4 7.45 -5.68 -15.04
C LEU A 4 6.31 -5.36 -16.01
N THR A 5 5.48 -6.34 -16.35
CA THR A 5 4.35 -6.19 -17.29
C THR A 5 3.17 -5.40 -16.71
N ALA A 6 3.02 -5.38 -15.38
CA ALA A 6 1.88 -4.76 -14.71
C ALA A 6 1.91 -3.21 -14.74
N ILE A 7 3.10 -2.60 -14.79
CA ILE A 7 3.25 -1.13 -14.73
C ILE A 7 2.98 -0.48 -16.09
N PHE A 8 3.32 -1.12 -17.21
CA PHE A 8 3.08 -0.57 -18.55
C PHE A 8 1.58 -0.39 -18.89
N VAL A 9 0.70 -1.21 -18.31
CA VAL A 9 -0.77 -1.10 -18.49
C VAL A 9 -1.35 0.16 -17.87
N LEU A 10 -0.60 0.80 -16.95
CA LEU A 10 -1.09 1.89 -16.12
C LEU A 10 -0.84 3.29 -16.73
N VAL A 11 -0.09 3.40 -17.82
CA VAL A 11 0.16 4.68 -18.51
C VAL A 11 -0.83 4.85 -19.67
N PRO A 12 -1.70 5.88 -19.68
CA PRO A 12 -2.62 6.12 -20.79
C PRO A 12 -1.85 6.37 -22.10
N ASN A 13 -2.22 5.66 -23.15
CA ASN A 13 -1.47 5.58 -24.41
C ASN A 13 -1.46 6.88 -25.26
N LYS A 14 -1.95 8.02 -24.73
CA LYS A 14 -2.12 9.29 -25.46
C LYS A 14 -1.91 10.57 -24.64
N GLU A 15 -1.60 10.47 -23.35
CA GLU A 15 -1.52 11.65 -22.47
C GLU A 15 -0.08 12.04 -22.16
N LYS A 16 0.23 13.33 -22.19
CA LYS A 16 1.57 13.84 -21.86
C LYS A 16 1.80 13.74 -20.34
N LEU A 17 2.76 12.91 -19.95
CA LEU A 17 3.28 12.89 -18.58
C LEU A 17 4.27 14.03 -18.37
N ASN A 18 4.11 14.77 -17.29
CA ASN A 18 5.13 15.70 -16.82
C ASN A 18 6.12 14.95 -15.93
N VAL A 19 7.39 15.32 -16.00
CA VAL A 19 8.44 14.74 -15.18
C VAL A 19 8.92 15.80 -14.20
N VAL A 20 8.82 15.51 -12.90
CA VAL A 20 9.25 16.40 -11.81
C VAL A 20 10.32 15.68 -11.01
N LYS A 21 11.48 16.32 -10.81
CA LYS A 21 12.51 15.78 -9.91
C LYS A 21 12.37 16.42 -8.54
N ILE A 22 12.33 15.59 -7.51
CA ILE A 22 12.37 16.00 -6.11
C ILE A 22 13.58 15.36 -5.44
N TYR A 23 13.98 15.89 -4.31
CA TYR A 23 15.07 15.35 -3.50
C TYR A 23 14.52 14.95 -2.14
N ALA A 24 14.75 13.69 -1.74
CA ALA A 24 14.43 13.24 -0.40
C ALA A 24 15.33 13.95 0.62
N HIS A 25 14.98 13.88 1.91
CA HIS A 25 15.74 14.51 3.00
C HIS A 25 17.22 14.08 3.03
N LYS A 26 17.55 12.89 2.54
CA LYS A 26 18.92 12.37 2.45
C LYS A 26 19.67 12.77 1.17
N GLY A 27 19.05 13.57 0.30
CA GLY A 27 19.63 14.00 -0.98
C GLY A 27 19.36 13.04 -2.14
N ASP A 28 18.66 11.92 -1.91
CA ASP A 28 18.30 10.97 -2.97
C ASP A 28 17.35 11.63 -3.97
N ALA A 29 17.71 11.60 -5.25
CA ALA A 29 16.85 12.09 -6.31
C ALA A 29 15.71 11.12 -6.58
N VAL A 30 14.48 11.61 -6.52
CA VAL A 30 13.25 10.88 -6.85
C VAL A 30 12.62 11.55 -8.06
N THR A 31 12.31 10.77 -9.10
CA THR A 31 11.62 11.28 -10.29
C THR A 31 10.14 10.97 -10.17
N LEU A 32 9.29 11.99 -10.17
CA LEU A 32 7.84 11.85 -10.21
C LEU A 32 7.34 11.94 -11.64
N TYR A 33 6.47 11.01 -12.02
CA TYR A 33 5.70 11.06 -13.26
C TYR A 33 4.30 11.56 -12.92
N VAL A 34 3.97 12.73 -13.45
CA VAL A 34 2.81 13.52 -13.06
C VAL A 34 1.83 13.62 -14.23
N LEU A 35 0.60 13.19 -13.98
CA LEU A 35 -0.49 13.26 -14.95
C LEU A 35 -1.58 14.19 -14.43
N HIS A 36 -1.96 15.20 -15.21
CA HIS A 36 -2.98 16.21 -14.81
C HIS A 36 -2.74 16.83 -13.42
N LYS A 37 -1.48 17.14 -13.10
CA LYS A 37 -0.98 17.67 -11.80
C LYS A 37 -0.91 16.65 -10.65
N ASN A 38 -1.08 15.37 -10.94
CA ASN A 38 -1.19 14.31 -9.93
C ASN A 38 -0.04 13.31 -10.11
N PRO A 39 0.81 13.06 -9.10
CA PRO A 39 1.82 12.02 -9.16
C PRO A 39 1.15 10.64 -9.32
N VAL A 40 1.40 9.99 -10.45
CA VAL A 40 0.87 8.65 -10.76
C VAL A 40 1.92 7.57 -10.57
N PHE A 41 3.19 7.91 -10.78
CA PHE A 41 4.33 7.05 -10.47
C PHE A 41 5.47 7.88 -9.87
N PHE A 42 6.35 7.19 -9.16
CA PHE A 42 7.64 7.72 -8.75
C PHE A 42 8.73 6.71 -9.07
N GLU A 43 9.92 7.19 -9.39
CA GLU A 43 11.10 6.37 -9.63
C GLU A 43 12.13 6.65 -8.54
N LEU A 44 12.57 5.56 -7.93
CA LEU A 44 13.61 5.52 -6.92
C LEU A 44 14.51 4.33 -7.26
N GLU A 45 15.83 4.54 -7.24
CA GLU A 45 16.82 3.48 -7.53
C GLU A 45 16.57 2.73 -8.85
N LYS A 46 16.21 3.47 -9.92
CA LYS A 46 15.90 2.93 -11.27
C LYS A 46 14.69 1.98 -11.30
N ARG A 47 13.84 2.01 -10.28
CA ARG A 47 12.58 1.27 -10.22
C ARG A 47 11.43 2.25 -10.18
N VAL A 48 10.45 2.03 -11.04
CA VAL A 48 9.22 2.81 -11.10
C VAL A 48 8.17 2.14 -10.21
N TYR A 49 7.53 2.92 -9.35
CA TYR A 49 6.50 2.49 -8.42
C TYR A 49 5.20 3.25 -8.70
N PRO A 50 4.03 2.61 -8.69
CA PRO A 50 2.76 3.32 -8.69
C PRO A 50 2.58 4.07 -7.36
N THR A 51 1.96 5.24 -7.39
CA THR A 51 1.51 5.88 -6.14
C THR A 51 0.36 5.10 -5.52
N VAL A 52 0.09 5.29 -4.21
CA VAL A 52 -1.06 4.63 -3.58
C VAL A 52 -2.37 5.08 -4.25
N TYR A 53 -2.48 6.32 -4.72
CA TYR A 53 -3.61 6.80 -5.52
C TYR A 53 -3.78 6.01 -6.83
N LYS A 54 -2.68 5.72 -7.53
CA LYS A 54 -2.74 4.90 -8.74
C LYS A 54 -3.22 3.48 -8.42
N LEU A 55 -2.77 2.92 -7.30
CA LEU A 55 -3.24 1.63 -6.80
C LEU A 55 -4.71 1.66 -6.36
N TRP A 56 -5.27 2.79 -5.93
CA TRP A 56 -6.70 2.86 -5.60
C TRP A 56 -7.58 2.71 -6.84
N ARG A 57 -7.10 3.18 -7.99
CA ARG A 57 -7.78 2.99 -9.28
C ARG A 57 -7.59 1.58 -9.84
N TYR A 58 -6.46 0.94 -9.54
CA TYR A 58 -6.10 -0.41 -10.03
C TYR A 58 -5.61 -1.31 -8.88
N PRO A 59 -6.47 -1.64 -7.90
CA PRO A 59 -6.05 -2.27 -6.64
C PRO A 59 -5.54 -3.71 -6.78
N HIS A 60 -5.77 -4.34 -7.94
CA HIS A 60 -5.38 -5.72 -8.24
C HIS A 60 -4.10 -5.82 -9.08
N VAL A 61 -3.46 -4.69 -9.42
CA VAL A 61 -2.25 -4.69 -10.26
C VAL A 61 -1.02 -5.21 -9.53
N LEU A 62 -1.03 -5.20 -8.19
CA LEU A 62 0.02 -5.75 -7.34
C LEU A 62 -0.55 -6.79 -6.36
N PRO A 63 0.22 -7.84 -6.01
CA PRO A 63 -0.10 -8.70 -4.88
C PRO A 63 -0.15 -7.86 -3.60
N ALA A 64 -1.14 -8.10 -2.75
CA ALA A 64 -1.41 -7.26 -1.59
C ALA A 64 -1.40 -8.05 -0.29
N PHE A 65 -0.59 -7.59 0.67
CA PHE A 65 -0.54 -8.11 2.04
C PHE A 65 -1.46 -7.31 2.94
N THR A 66 -2.16 -7.98 3.86
CA THR A 66 -3.07 -7.30 4.79
C THR A 66 -2.37 -7.11 6.14
N THR A 67 -2.54 -5.95 6.76
CA THR A 67 -2.02 -5.62 8.10
C THR A 67 -3.11 -5.07 9.02
N TRP A 68 -2.76 -4.85 10.28
CA TRP A 68 -3.67 -4.33 11.31
C TRP A 68 -3.68 -2.80 11.37
N PRO A 69 -4.77 -2.16 11.83
CA PRO A 69 -4.88 -0.70 11.83
C PRO A 69 -3.75 0.03 12.60
N PRO A 70 -3.25 -0.45 13.76
CA PRO A 70 -2.14 0.19 14.46
C PRO A 70 -0.81 0.23 13.67
N VAL A 71 -0.64 -0.63 12.67
CA VAL A 71 0.56 -0.66 11.83
C VAL A 71 0.59 0.54 10.89
N LEU A 72 -0.57 1.06 10.47
CA LEU A 72 -0.66 2.18 9.52
C LEU A 72 0.12 3.41 9.98
N GLN A 73 0.02 3.80 11.25
CA GLN A 73 0.74 4.96 11.77
C GLN A 73 2.26 4.76 11.74
N LYS A 74 2.71 3.52 11.94
CA LYS A 74 4.13 3.17 11.83
C LYS A 74 4.62 3.26 10.39
N LEU A 75 3.82 2.76 9.44
CA LEU A 75 4.12 2.85 8.01
C LEU A 75 4.19 4.33 7.57
N ALA A 76 3.21 5.15 7.96
CA ALA A 76 3.19 6.59 7.71
C ALA A 76 4.42 7.31 8.27
N GLY A 77 4.96 6.82 9.40
CA GLY A 77 6.23 7.28 9.97
C GLY A 77 7.49 6.77 9.27
N GLY A 78 7.36 6.03 8.15
CA GLY A 78 8.47 5.50 7.36
C GLY A 78 8.97 4.12 7.78
N ALA A 79 8.21 3.37 8.60
CA ALA A 79 8.58 2.00 8.97
C ALA A 79 8.26 0.98 7.87
N ASP A 80 9.05 -0.08 7.82
CA ASP A 80 8.75 -1.26 7.00
C ASP A 80 7.63 -2.12 7.62
N LEU A 81 6.96 -2.92 6.78
CA LEU A 81 6.01 -3.93 7.28
C LEU A 81 6.78 -5.16 7.74
N MET A 82 6.81 -5.35 9.06
CA MET A 82 7.33 -6.54 9.69
C MET A 82 6.32 -7.69 9.60
N LEU A 83 6.80 -8.91 9.40
CA LEU A 83 5.97 -10.12 9.29
C LEU A 83 5.00 -10.36 10.46
N PRO A 84 5.32 -10.01 11.73
CA PRO A 84 4.35 -10.12 12.82
C PRO A 84 3.12 -9.21 12.66
N GLY A 85 3.25 -8.15 11.86
CA GLY A 85 2.14 -7.25 11.52
C GLY A 85 1.28 -7.73 10.35
N VAL A 86 1.65 -8.83 9.69
CA VAL A 86 0.90 -9.38 8.54
C VAL A 86 -0.25 -10.26 9.04
N VAL A 87 -1.43 -10.04 8.48
CA VAL A 87 -2.59 -10.91 8.64
C VAL A 87 -2.45 -12.07 7.66
N VAL A 88 -2.44 -13.29 8.18
CA VAL A 88 -2.49 -14.52 7.38
C VAL A 88 -3.96 -14.91 7.20
N PRO A 89 -4.55 -14.74 6.00
CA PRO A 89 -5.92 -15.18 5.77
C PRO A 89 -5.97 -16.71 5.65
N PRO A 90 -7.15 -17.34 5.81
CA PRO A 90 -7.31 -18.79 5.63
C PRO A 90 -6.86 -19.30 4.25
N SER A 91 -6.94 -18.45 3.22
CA SER A 91 -6.47 -18.73 1.87
C SER A 91 -4.94 -18.70 1.72
N GLY A 92 -4.20 -18.38 2.77
CA GLY A 92 -2.75 -18.18 2.72
C GLY A 92 -2.34 -16.80 2.20
N LEU A 93 -1.04 -16.53 2.30
CA LEU A 93 -0.44 -15.29 1.82
C LEU A 93 -0.28 -15.31 0.28
N PRO A 94 -0.25 -14.13 -0.38
CA PRO A 94 0.12 -14.06 -1.79
C PRO A 94 1.45 -14.75 -2.07
N GLU A 95 1.58 -15.39 -3.23
CA GLU A 95 2.86 -15.93 -3.69
C GLU A 95 3.69 -14.84 -4.35
N VAL A 96 4.81 -14.49 -3.72
CA VAL A 96 5.75 -13.46 -4.18
C VAL A 96 7.18 -13.90 -3.90
N LYS A 97 8.11 -13.38 -4.70
CA LYS A 97 9.55 -13.59 -4.55
C LYS A 97 10.21 -12.33 -4.03
N LYS A 98 11.38 -12.49 -3.40
CA LYS A 98 12.21 -11.34 -3.00
C LYS A 98 12.45 -10.44 -4.21
N GLY A 99 12.16 -9.14 -4.06
CA GLY A 99 12.29 -8.15 -5.12
C GLY A 99 11.00 -7.87 -5.90
N ASP A 100 9.93 -8.61 -5.66
CA ASP A 100 8.62 -8.35 -6.27
C ASP A 100 7.94 -7.12 -5.64
N PHE A 101 7.26 -6.34 -6.48
CA PHE A 101 6.42 -5.24 -6.04
C PHE A 101 5.20 -5.76 -5.30
N CYS A 102 4.88 -5.12 -4.17
CA CYS A 102 3.76 -5.49 -3.32
C CYS A 102 3.01 -4.25 -2.84
N ALA A 103 1.73 -4.43 -2.60
CA ALA A 103 0.88 -3.48 -1.90
C ALA A 103 0.64 -3.93 -0.45
N VAL A 104 0.34 -2.98 0.42
CA VAL A 104 -0.15 -3.26 1.78
C VAL A 104 -1.56 -2.69 1.90
N LYS A 105 -2.48 -3.49 2.43
CA LYS A 105 -3.85 -3.11 2.79
C LYS A 105 -4.03 -3.21 4.30
N VAL A 106 -5.03 -2.54 4.84
CA VAL A 106 -5.46 -2.72 6.23
C VAL A 106 -6.68 -3.63 6.26
N VAL A 107 -6.86 -4.42 7.32
CA VAL A 107 -8.08 -5.20 7.54
C VAL A 107 -9.33 -4.37 7.29
N SER A 108 -10.28 -4.96 6.56
CA SER A 108 -11.54 -4.31 6.15
C SER A 108 -11.39 -3.07 5.25
N ASN A 109 -10.20 -2.79 4.72
CA ASN A 109 -9.98 -1.76 3.71
C ASN A 109 -9.45 -2.40 2.42
N ARG A 110 -10.19 -2.23 1.31
CA ARG A 110 -9.78 -2.77 0.01
C ARG A 110 -8.69 -1.92 -0.66
N ALA A 111 -8.62 -0.62 -0.32
CA ALA A 111 -7.66 0.30 -0.91
C ALA A 111 -6.25 0.09 -0.32
N PRO A 112 -5.21 -0.08 -1.14
CA PRO A 112 -3.82 -0.12 -0.69
C PRO A 112 -3.42 1.13 0.08
N VAL A 113 -2.85 0.98 1.26
CA VAL A 113 -2.33 2.07 2.09
C VAL A 113 -0.84 2.28 1.91
N ALA A 114 -0.11 1.31 1.36
CA ALA A 114 1.31 1.46 1.06
C ALA A 114 1.73 0.60 -0.13
N VAL A 115 2.87 0.95 -0.72
CA VAL A 115 3.55 0.21 -1.79
C VAL A 115 5.01 -0.01 -1.41
N GLY A 116 5.52 -1.19 -1.76
CA GLY A 116 6.84 -1.62 -1.36
C GLY A 116 7.39 -2.78 -2.18
N ILE A 117 8.51 -3.31 -1.72
CA ILE A 117 9.16 -4.50 -2.28
C ILE A 117 9.16 -5.61 -1.24
N TRP A 118 8.81 -6.83 -1.66
CA TRP A 118 8.93 -8.01 -0.82
C TRP A 118 10.39 -8.34 -0.53
N THR A 119 10.74 -8.53 0.74
CA THR A 119 12.12 -8.75 1.18
C THR A 119 12.43 -10.18 1.61
N ALA A 120 11.42 -10.96 1.99
CA ALA A 120 11.65 -12.30 2.51
C ALA A 120 12.05 -13.27 1.38
N THR A 121 13.00 -14.15 1.68
CA THR A 121 13.44 -15.24 0.79
C THR A 121 12.74 -16.56 1.06
N MET A 122 12.08 -16.66 2.21
CA MET A 122 11.42 -17.88 2.68
C MET A 122 10.03 -18.02 2.04
N SER A 123 9.59 -19.26 1.92
CA SER A 123 8.23 -19.60 1.51
C SER A 123 7.18 -19.22 2.57
N ASN A 124 5.93 -19.18 2.15
CA ASN A 124 4.79 -18.94 3.05
C ASN A 124 4.69 -19.96 4.18
N ALA A 125 5.06 -21.21 3.94
CA ALA A 125 5.05 -22.28 4.94
C ALA A 125 6.19 -22.09 5.97
N GLU A 126 7.40 -21.80 5.49
CA GLU A 126 8.56 -21.58 6.37
C GLU A 126 8.38 -20.36 7.27
N MET A 127 7.88 -19.24 6.71
CA MET A 127 7.62 -18.03 7.51
C MET A 127 6.62 -18.30 8.63
N GLN A 128 5.57 -19.07 8.34
CA GLN A 128 4.59 -19.46 9.36
C GLN A 128 5.20 -20.41 10.40
N GLY A 129 5.99 -21.41 9.97
CA GLY A 129 6.68 -22.34 10.85
C GLY A 129 7.68 -21.65 11.80
N LEU A 130 8.25 -20.52 11.40
CA LEU A 130 9.15 -19.70 12.22
C LEU A 130 8.44 -18.60 13.02
N GLY A 131 7.11 -18.57 13.01
CA GLY A 131 6.32 -17.61 13.78
C GLY A 131 6.34 -16.19 13.21
N MET A 132 6.42 -16.05 11.87
CA MET A 132 6.28 -14.79 11.15
C MET A 132 7.24 -13.70 11.63
N LYS A 133 8.55 -13.99 11.70
CA LYS A 133 9.58 -13.06 12.21
C LYS A 133 10.37 -12.38 11.10
N GLY A 134 10.73 -11.13 11.31
CA GLY A 134 11.57 -10.35 10.39
C GLY A 134 10.79 -9.41 9.48
N ARG A 135 11.49 -8.82 8.50
CA ARG A 135 10.92 -7.85 7.55
C ARG A 135 10.21 -8.58 6.40
N GLY A 136 8.94 -8.23 6.16
CA GLY A 136 8.16 -8.75 5.05
C GLY A 136 8.25 -7.85 3.83
N VAL A 137 7.87 -6.58 3.98
CA VAL A 137 7.83 -5.60 2.89
C VAL A 137 8.64 -4.37 3.27
N SER A 138 9.59 -3.97 2.41
CA SER A 138 10.23 -2.67 2.52
C SER A 138 9.36 -1.60 1.86
N ILE A 139 9.02 -0.55 2.60
CA ILE A 139 7.97 0.41 2.20
C ILE A 139 8.62 1.65 1.59
N PHE A 140 8.13 2.05 0.42
CA PHE A 140 8.66 3.20 -0.32
C PHE A 140 7.69 4.36 -0.42
N HIS A 141 6.39 4.09 -0.33
CA HIS A 141 5.37 5.13 -0.32
C HIS A 141 4.12 4.63 0.40
N THR A 142 3.49 5.52 1.16
CA THR A 142 2.33 5.24 2.00
C THR A 142 1.33 6.39 1.98
N TYR A 143 0.09 6.06 2.28
CA TYR A 143 -0.93 7.01 2.68
C TYR A 143 -0.39 7.88 3.82
N MET A 144 -0.57 9.21 3.71
CA MET A 144 -0.13 10.25 4.65
C MET A 144 1.37 10.57 4.72
N ASP A 145 2.21 10.05 3.81
CA ASP A 145 3.60 10.51 3.72
C ASP A 145 3.77 11.86 2.98
N SER A 146 5.01 12.31 2.86
CA SER A 146 5.33 13.55 2.16
C SER A 146 4.92 13.53 0.68
N LEU A 147 5.07 12.38 -0.02
CA LEU A 147 4.65 12.27 -1.42
C LEU A 147 3.12 12.35 -1.56
N TRP A 148 2.39 11.75 -0.62
CA TRP A 148 0.94 11.84 -0.52
C TRP A 148 0.45 13.27 -0.25
N THR A 149 1.21 14.06 0.53
CA THR A 149 0.84 15.45 0.87
C THR A 149 1.26 16.48 -0.18
N LEU A 150 2.26 16.16 -1.03
CA LEU A 150 2.58 16.96 -2.22
C LEU A 150 1.40 17.05 -3.20
N ASP A 151 0.45 16.13 -3.08
CA ASP A 151 -0.75 16.09 -3.90
C ASP A 151 -1.76 17.17 -3.49
N LYS A 152 -1.79 18.27 -4.24
CA LYS A 152 -2.90 19.26 -4.22
C LYS A 152 -4.10 18.76 -5.04
N MET A 153 -4.51 17.51 -4.88
CA MET A 153 -5.50 16.86 -5.74
C MET A 153 -6.95 17.01 -5.27
N GLN A 154 -7.83 17.34 -6.22
CA GLN A 154 -9.26 17.01 -6.17
C GLN A 154 -9.42 15.50 -6.02
N HIS A 155 -10.38 15.11 -5.21
CA HIS A 155 -10.25 13.90 -4.47
C HIS A 155 -11.05 12.71 -5.04
N CYS A 156 -11.10 11.50 -4.46
CA CYS A 156 -11.72 10.36 -5.17
C CYS A 156 -12.29 9.19 -4.34
N HIS A 157 -12.06 9.11 -3.02
CA HIS A 157 -12.51 7.99 -2.18
C HIS A 157 -12.71 8.40 -0.71
N GLN A 158 -13.47 7.60 0.04
CA GLN A 158 -13.70 7.75 1.49
C GLN A 158 -12.93 6.66 2.25
N LEU A 159 -12.03 7.06 3.15
CA LEU A 159 -11.42 6.16 4.13
C LEU A 159 -12.23 6.20 5.42
N VAL A 160 -12.66 5.03 5.90
CA VAL A 160 -13.39 4.87 7.16
C VAL A 160 -12.52 4.09 8.13
N PHE A 161 -12.14 4.72 9.25
CA PHE A 161 -11.48 4.06 10.37
C PHE A 161 -12.48 3.90 11.53
N PRO A 162 -12.54 2.75 12.23
CA PRO A 162 -13.40 2.59 13.40
C PRO A 162 -13.12 3.67 14.45
N GLY A 163 -14.14 4.43 14.84
CA GLY A 163 -14.04 5.50 15.84
C GLY A 163 -13.44 6.82 15.35
N GLN A 164 -13.19 6.99 14.04
CA GLN A 164 -12.77 8.28 13.46
C GLN A 164 -13.78 8.77 12.41
N PRO A 165 -14.00 10.09 12.28
CA PRO A 165 -14.86 10.64 11.24
C PRO A 165 -14.34 10.24 9.86
N PRO A 166 -15.23 9.90 8.90
CA PRO A 166 -14.82 9.55 7.55
C PRO A 166 -14.00 10.66 6.90
N ILE A 167 -12.85 10.30 6.34
CA ILE A 167 -12.05 11.24 5.56
C ILE A 167 -12.59 11.23 4.14
N VAL A 168 -13.50 12.16 3.85
CA VAL A 168 -14.13 12.31 2.53
C VAL A 168 -13.22 13.13 1.62
N LYS A 169 -12.93 12.56 0.46
CA LYS A 169 -12.09 13.16 -0.55
C LYS A 169 -12.86 12.99 -1.90
N LYS A 170 -13.29 14.12 -2.51
CA LYS A 170 -14.27 14.30 -3.62
C LYS A 170 -13.78 14.11 -5.07
N GLY A 171 -14.28 13.07 -5.77
CA GLY A 171 -14.21 12.85 -7.23
C GLY A 171 -14.76 11.45 -7.60
N HIS A 172 -15.25 11.30 -8.83
CA HIS A 172 -16.22 10.26 -9.18
C HIS A 172 -15.56 8.91 -9.49
N ILE A 173 -15.67 7.96 -8.57
CA ILE A 173 -15.45 6.51 -8.75
C ILE A 173 -16.57 5.79 -7.99
N GLU A 174 -17.05 4.67 -8.54
CA GLU A 174 -18.16 3.89 -7.96
C GLU A 174 -17.87 3.46 -6.51
N PRO A 175 -18.91 3.43 -5.63
CA PRO A 175 -18.73 3.12 -4.22
C PRO A 175 -18.17 1.71 -4.00
N ILE A 176 -17.20 1.58 -3.10
CA ILE A 176 -16.76 0.29 -2.55
C ILE A 176 -17.42 0.15 -1.18
N ASP A 177 -18.33 -0.83 -1.02
CA ASP A 177 -18.93 -1.12 0.28
C ASP A 177 -17.90 -1.71 1.27
N ILE A 178 -17.76 -1.05 2.42
CA ILE A 178 -16.87 -1.41 3.53
C ILE A 178 -17.72 -1.80 4.74
N SER A 179 -17.75 -3.08 5.09
CA SER A 179 -18.33 -3.58 6.34
C SER A 179 -17.23 -4.11 7.26
N VAL A 180 -17.08 -3.50 8.44
CA VAL A 180 -16.13 -3.95 9.48
C VAL A 180 -16.90 -4.68 10.57
N ALA A 181 -16.69 -5.99 10.72
CA ALA A 181 -17.17 -6.74 11.88
C ALA A 181 -16.14 -6.66 13.01
N SER A 182 -16.51 -6.07 14.15
CA SER A 182 -15.72 -6.15 15.39
C SER A 182 -16.13 -7.43 16.15
N ARG A 183 -15.15 -8.27 16.50
CA ARG A 183 -15.36 -9.34 17.50
C ARG A 183 -14.97 -8.79 18.88
N SER A 184 -15.95 -8.56 19.73
CA SER A 184 -15.77 -8.39 21.17
C SER A 184 -15.56 -9.76 21.82
N SER A 185 -14.38 -9.98 22.40
CA SER A 185 -14.09 -11.17 23.21
C SER A 185 -14.64 -10.96 24.63
N ASN A 186 -15.75 -11.64 24.96
CA ASN A 186 -16.21 -11.74 26.36
C ASN A 186 -15.38 -12.82 27.06
N LYS A 187 -14.47 -12.43 27.95
CA LYS A 187 -13.94 -13.32 28.98
C LYS A 187 -14.98 -13.39 30.11
N GLN A 188 -15.74 -14.47 30.16
CA GLN A 188 -16.38 -14.87 31.42
C GLN A 188 -15.29 -15.44 32.33
N ILE A 189 -15.05 -14.79 33.46
CA ILE A 189 -14.35 -15.37 34.61
C ILE A 189 -15.47 -15.96 35.46
N GLN A 190 -15.45 -17.28 35.65
CA GLN A 190 -16.28 -17.92 36.68
C GLN A 190 -15.46 -18.07 37.97
N PRO A 191 -16.10 -17.92 39.15
CA PRO A 191 -15.46 -17.98 40.45
C PRO A 191 -15.00 -19.41 40.84
#